data_AF-A0A8K0JY95-F1
#
_entry.id   AF-A0A8K0JY95-F1
#
_cell.length_a   1.000
_cell.length_b   1.000
_cell.length_c   1.000
_cell.angle_alpha   90.00
_cell.angle_beta   90.00
_cell.angle_gamma   90.00
#
_symmetry.space_group_name_H-M   'P 1'
#
loop_
_entity.id
_entity.type
_entity.pdbx_description
1 polymer ?
#
loop_
_entity_poly.entity_id
_entity_poly.type
_entity_poly.pdbx_seq_one_letter_code
_entity_poly.pdbx_strand_id
1 'polypeptide(L)'
;MVQRWSIFGEIDYLDQEKKHRTTMSFKDPEKPGAENASFHRIRITLTSRNARSLEKVCADLIKGARKQSLRVKGPVRMPTKILRITTRKTPCGEGSKTWDRFQMRIHKRVIDLHSPSEIVKQIVSFYDVKFYFIDFRLRTSISIEPGVEVEVTIADN
;
A
#
# COMPACT_ATOMS: atom_id res chain seq x y z
N MET A 1 62.67 22.42 46.76
CA MET A 1 63.26 21.72 45.60
C MET A 1 62.26 21.87 44.44
N VAL A 2 62.30 22.98 43.68
CA VAL A 2 62.66 23.09 42.22
C VAL A 2 61.95 22.02 41.35
N GLN A 3 61.21 22.24 40.24
CA GLN A 3 60.95 23.30 39.22
C GLN A 3 59.50 23.05 38.66
N ARG A 4 58.67 24.01 38.17
CA ARG A 4 58.61 24.69 36.84
C ARG A 4 58.73 23.67 35.66
N TRP A 5 57.90 23.57 34.61
CA TRP A 5 57.32 24.55 33.66
C TRP A 5 56.17 23.94 32.82
N SER A 6 55.36 24.84 32.26
CA SER A 6 54.36 24.73 31.20
C SER A 6 54.87 24.18 29.85
N ILE A 7 53.94 23.71 28.98
CA ILE A 7 53.82 23.87 27.49
C ILE A 7 52.71 22.88 27.03
N PHE A 8 51.53 23.34 26.58
CA PHE A 8 51.12 23.67 25.19
C PHE A 8 51.00 22.47 24.22
N GLY A 9 49.84 22.36 23.53
CA GLY A 9 49.60 21.52 22.33
C GLY A 9 48.61 20.37 22.57
N GLU A 10 47.31 20.49 22.27
CA GLU A 10 46.63 20.25 20.98
C GLU A 10 46.77 18.82 20.39
N ILE A 11 45.59 18.18 20.19
CA ILE A 11 45.19 17.36 19.02
C ILE A 11 45.80 15.92 18.96
N ASP A 12 45.09 14.79 18.88
CA ASP A 12 44.08 14.28 17.91
C ASP A 12 43.45 12.97 18.48
N TYR A 13 42.14 12.70 18.39
CA TYR A 13 41.40 12.01 17.30
C TYR A 13 41.55 10.47 17.21
N LEU A 14 40.37 9.84 17.18
CA LEU A 14 39.99 8.52 16.59
C LEU A 14 39.97 7.26 17.47
N ASP A 15 38.81 6.60 17.39
CA ASP A 15 38.39 5.30 17.94
C ASP A 15 38.24 5.19 19.46
N GLN A 16 37.04 5.10 20.04
CA GLN A 16 35.95 4.20 19.62
C GLN A 16 34.58 4.83 19.82
N GLU A 17 33.94 5.05 18.69
CA GLU A 17 32.52 5.31 18.56
C GLU A 17 31.75 3.97 18.69
N LYS A 18 30.48 4.08 19.14
CA LYS A 18 29.37 3.10 19.01
C LYS A 18 29.10 2.16 20.20
N LYS A 19 28.18 2.62 21.07
CA LYS A 19 26.90 1.90 21.18
C LYS A 19 25.69 2.63 21.78
N HIS A 20 25.82 3.79 22.41
CA HIS A 20 24.68 4.41 23.10
C HIS A 20 24.53 5.90 22.81
N ARG A 21 24.11 6.24 21.58
CA ARG A 21 23.49 7.54 21.30
C ARG A 21 22.01 7.32 21.04
N THR A 22 21.23 7.35 22.12
CA THR A 22 19.81 7.66 22.07
C THR A 22 19.69 9.04 21.42
N THR A 23 19.13 9.11 20.24
CA THR A 23 18.81 10.39 19.59
C THR A 23 17.67 11.04 20.38
N MET A 24 18.02 11.97 21.27
CA MET A 24 17.10 13.00 21.74
C MET A 24 16.78 13.88 20.53
N SER A 25 15.59 13.74 19.98
CA SER A 25 15.07 14.66 18.97
C SER A 25 14.70 15.97 19.66
N PHE A 26 15.48 17.02 19.41
CA PHE A 26 15.06 18.40 19.64
C PHE A 26 13.75 18.63 18.87
N LYS A 27 12.70 19.02 19.60
CA LYS A 27 11.40 19.36 19.03
C LYS A 27 11.43 20.86 18.73
N ASP A 28 11.60 21.21 17.47
CA ASP A 28 11.51 22.60 17.00
C ASP A 28 10.10 23.18 17.29
N PRO A 29 9.97 24.50 17.56
CA PRO A 29 8.73 25.13 17.97
C PRO A 29 7.66 25.04 16.86
N GLU A 30 6.48 24.61 17.27
CA GLU A 30 5.34 24.30 16.41
C GLU A 30 4.87 25.56 15.65
N LYS A 31 4.94 25.53 14.31
CA LYS A 31 4.22 26.49 13.47
C LYS A 31 2.70 26.27 13.66
N PRO A 32 1.93 27.28 14.10
CA PRO A 32 0.50 27.14 14.24
C PRO A 32 -0.14 27.24 12.84
N GLY A 33 -0.75 26.15 12.37
CA GLY A 33 -1.53 26.16 11.12
C GLY A 33 -1.62 24.85 10.33
N ALA A 34 -0.98 23.76 10.75
CA ALA A 34 -1.18 22.46 10.13
C ALA A 34 -2.24 21.68 10.93
N GLU A 35 -3.47 21.69 10.44
CA GLU A 35 -4.58 20.87 10.94
C GLU A 35 -4.10 19.43 11.08
N ASN A 36 -4.35 18.81 12.25
CA ASN A 36 -3.85 17.50 12.62
C ASN A 36 -4.29 16.44 11.59
N ALA A 37 -3.40 16.13 10.64
CA ALA A 37 -3.63 15.08 9.67
C ALA A 37 -3.61 13.73 10.41
N SER A 38 -4.79 13.23 10.77
CA SER A 38 -4.94 11.93 11.42
C SER A 38 -4.37 10.84 10.50
N PHE A 39 -3.40 10.10 11.03
CA PHE A 39 -2.83 8.97 10.31
C PHE A 39 -3.80 7.78 10.40
N HIS A 40 -4.37 7.40 9.25
CA HIS A 40 -5.26 6.24 9.18
C HIS A 40 -4.52 5.02 8.64
N ARG A 41 -4.98 3.84 9.06
CA ARG A 41 -4.58 2.57 8.45
C ARG A 41 -5.50 2.32 7.27
N ILE A 42 -4.96 2.45 6.07
CA ILE A 42 -5.72 2.32 4.83
C ILE A 42 -5.35 1.00 4.18
N ARG A 43 -6.36 0.23 3.79
CA ARG A 43 -6.21 -1.03 3.09
C ARG A 43 -6.84 -0.93 1.70
N ILE A 44 -6.00 -1.09 0.68
CA ILE A 44 -6.41 -1.13 -0.72
C ILE A 44 -6.51 -2.59 -1.14
N THR A 45 -7.69 -3.00 -1.60
CA THR A 45 -7.95 -4.33 -2.15
C THR A 45 -8.07 -4.23 -3.65
N LEU A 46 -7.30 -5.05 -4.37
CA LEU A 46 -7.38 -5.19 -5.82
C LEU A 46 -7.99 -6.55 -6.15
N THR A 47 -9.03 -6.57 -6.97
CA THR A 47 -9.67 -7.78 -7.47
C THR A 47 -9.71 -7.78 -9.00
N SER A 48 -9.30 -8.88 -9.62
CA SER A 48 -9.40 -9.02 -11.07
C SER A 48 -9.48 -10.48 -11.50
N ARG A 49 -10.00 -10.68 -12.72
CA ARG A 49 -9.93 -11.95 -13.45
C ARG A 49 -8.57 -12.15 -14.14
N ASN A 50 -7.88 -11.06 -14.49
CA ASN A 50 -6.63 -11.09 -15.24
C ASN A 50 -5.44 -10.82 -14.31
N ALA A 51 -4.57 -11.82 -14.12
CA ALA A 51 -3.40 -11.67 -13.25
C ALA A 51 -2.39 -10.60 -13.76
N ARG A 52 -2.21 -10.48 -15.08
CA ARG A 52 -1.24 -9.54 -15.67
C ARG A 52 -1.61 -8.07 -15.43
N SER A 53 -2.85 -7.69 -15.69
CA SER A 53 -3.33 -6.32 -15.45
C SER A 53 -3.30 -5.97 -13.96
N LEU A 54 -3.64 -6.93 -13.09
CA LEU A 54 -3.56 -6.77 -11.64
C LEU A 54 -2.12 -6.48 -11.16
N GLU A 55 -1.12 -7.15 -11.73
CA GLU A 55 0.29 -6.96 -11.38
C GLU A 55 0.84 -5.61 -11.84
N LYS A 56 0.43 -5.13 -13.03
CA LYS A 56 0.76 -3.79 -13.51
C LYS A 56 0.22 -2.72 -12.55
N VAL A 57 -1.08 -2.74 -12.28
CA VAL A 57 -1.74 -1.78 -11.37
C VAL A 57 -1.12 -1.83 -9.97
N CYS A 58 -0.81 -3.02 -9.48
CA CYS A 58 -0.14 -3.20 -8.20
C CYS A 58 1.25 -2.55 -8.18
N ALA A 59 2.05 -2.72 -9.23
CA ALA A 59 3.38 -2.12 -9.33
C ALA A 59 3.29 -0.59 -9.41
N ASP A 60 2.34 -0.07 -10.18
CA ASP A 60 2.13 1.36 -10.36
C ASP A 60 1.68 2.05 -9.07
N LEU A 61 0.74 1.43 -8.33
CA LEU A 61 0.32 1.94 -7.01
C LEU A 61 1.46 1.97 -6.00
N ILE A 62 2.31 0.94 -5.97
CA ILE A 62 3.50 0.91 -5.11
C ILE A 62 4.50 1.99 -5.51
N LYS A 63 4.71 2.19 -6.81
CA LYS A 63 5.59 3.24 -7.34
C LYS A 63 5.07 4.64 -6.98
N GLY A 64 3.76 4.87 -7.10
CA GLY A 64 3.09 6.10 -6.70
C GLY A 64 3.23 6.39 -5.20
N ALA A 65 2.98 5.37 -4.36
CA ALA A 65 3.12 5.51 -2.92
C ALA A 65 4.58 5.73 -2.47
N ARG A 66 5.55 5.10 -3.14
CA ARG A 66 6.99 5.34 -2.90
C ARG A 66 7.42 6.74 -3.32
N LYS A 67 6.89 7.27 -4.43
CA LYS A 67 7.18 8.65 -4.90
C LYS A 67 6.77 9.69 -3.85
N GLN A 68 5.70 9.43 -3.10
CA GLN A 68 5.21 10.30 -2.03
C GLN A 68 5.80 9.97 -0.65
N SER A 69 6.83 9.12 -0.58
CA SER A 69 7.52 8.72 0.66
C SER A 69 6.58 8.14 1.73
N LEU A 70 5.52 7.44 1.33
CA LEU A 70 4.61 6.78 2.27
C LEU A 70 5.17 5.46 2.79
N ARG A 71 4.78 5.09 4.02
CA ARG A 71 5.08 3.76 4.58
C ARG A 71 4.14 2.74 3.97
N VAL A 72 4.66 1.94 3.03
CA VAL A 72 3.91 0.90 2.31
C VAL A 72 4.26 -0.48 2.83
N LYS A 73 3.24 -1.26 3.22
CA LYS A 73 3.39 -2.71 3.33
C LYS A 73 3.19 -3.29 1.93
N GLY A 74 4.18 -4.07 1.48
CA GLY A 74 4.17 -4.65 0.13
C GLY A 74 2.90 -5.44 -0.19
N PRO A 75 2.68 -5.77 -1.47
CA PRO A 75 1.43 -6.35 -1.92
C PRO A 75 1.28 -7.78 -1.41
N VAL A 76 0.28 -8.00 -0.57
CA VAL A 76 -0.05 -9.30 -0.02
C VAL A 76 -0.86 -10.07 -1.07
N ARG A 77 -0.31 -11.22 -1.47
CA ARG A 77 -0.94 -12.12 -2.43
C ARG A 77 -1.94 -13.03 -1.72
N MET A 78 -3.24 -12.75 -1.89
CA MET A 78 -4.28 -13.66 -1.40
C MET A 78 -4.38 -14.88 -2.33
N PRO A 79 -4.79 -16.05 -1.79
CA PRO A 79 -5.03 -17.23 -2.61
C PRO A 79 -6.10 -16.96 -3.66
N THR A 80 -5.88 -17.48 -4.87
CA THR A 80 -6.80 -17.29 -5.99
C THR A 80 -8.03 -18.15 -5.77
N LYS A 81 -9.22 -17.54 -5.78
CA LYS A 81 -10.48 -18.28 -5.71
C LYS A 81 -10.81 -18.82 -7.11
N ILE A 82 -11.03 -20.12 -7.21
CA ILE A 82 -11.40 -20.79 -8.46
C ILE A 82 -12.89 -21.13 -8.36
N LEU A 83 -13.71 -20.42 -9.12
CA LEU A 83 -15.12 -20.72 -9.28
C LEU A 83 -15.26 -21.78 -10.37
N ARG A 84 -15.91 -22.90 -10.04
CA ARG A 84 -16.09 -24.04 -10.94
C ARG A 84 -17.56 -24.26 -11.18
N ILE A 85 -17.98 -24.27 -12.43
CA ILE A 85 -19.34 -24.61 -12.83
C ILE A 85 -19.22 -25.78 -13.82
N THR A 86 -19.93 -26.87 -13.52
CA THR A 86 -20.01 -28.03 -14.41
C THR A 86 -21.42 -28.20 -14.90
N THR A 87 -21.62 -28.09 -16.20
CA THR A 87 -22.93 -28.24 -16.86
C THR A 87 -22.89 -29.36 -17.88
N ARG A 88 -24.05 -29.94 -18.20
CA ARG A 88 -24.14 -30.80 -19.38
C ARG A 88 -23.92 -29.96 -20.63
N LYS A 89 -23.24 -30.53 -21.63
CA LYS A 89 -23.11 -29.92 -22.96
C LYS A 89 -24.45 -29.88 -23.70
N THR A 90 -25.22 -30.96 -23.56
CA THR A 90 -26.49 -31.10 -24.28
C THR A 90 -27.61 -30.37 -23.54
N PRO A 91 -28.48 -29.64 -24.26
CA PRO A 91 -29.66 -28.99 -23.66
C PRO A 91 -30.74 -30.02 -23.32
N CYS A 92 -30.90 -31.05 -24.16
CA CYS A 92 -31.84 -32.14 -23.96
C CYS A 92 -31.12 -33.35 -23.34
N GLY A 93 -31.87 -34.16 -22.59
CA GLY A 93 -31.33 -35.30 -21.83
C GLY A 93 -30.72 -36.42 -22.69
N GLU A 94 -31.01 -36.43 -23.99
CA GLU A 94 -30.57 -37.41 -24.97
C GLU A 94 -29.10 -37.29 -25.38
N GLY A 95 -28.53 -38.40 -25.82
CA GLY A 95 -27.14 -38.52 -26.29
C GLY A 95 -26.09 -38.83 -25.21
N SER A 96 -24.81 -38.68 -25.58
CA SER A 96 -23.67 -39.05 -24.72
C SER A 96 -23.52 -38.13 -23.50
N LYS A 97 -23.23 -38.73 -22.33
CA LYS A 97 -23.02 -38.03 -21.05
C LYS A 97 -21.72 -37.21 -21.06
N THR A 98 -21.78 -36.03 -21.69
CA THR A 98 -20.66 -35.10 -21.78
C THR A 98 -20.89 -33.87 -20.90
N TRP A 99 -19.82 -33.41 -20.26
CA TRP A 99 -19.86 -32.33 -19.26
C TRP A 99 -18.84 -31.26 -19.62
N ASP A 100 -19.26 -30.00 -19.55
CA ASP A 100 -18.37 -28.85 -19.60
C ASP A 100 -17.85 -28.51 -18.21
N ARG A 101 -16.62 -28.00 -18.16
CA ARG A 101 -15.95 -27.60 -16.91
C ARG A 101 -15.52 -26.15 -17.04
N PHE A 102 -16.45 -25.23 -16.79
CA PHE A 102 -16.15 -23.80 -16.77
C PHE A 102 -15.40 -23.45 -15.49
N GLN A 103 -14.34 -22.65 -15.65
CA GLN A 103 -13.55 -22.13 -14.55
C GLN A 103 -13.40 -20.62 -14.68
N MET A 104 -13.67 -19.90 -13.60
CA MET A 104 -13.32 -18.50 -13.45
C MET A 104 -12.34 -18.36 -12.30
N ARG A 105 -11.22 -17.68 -12.53
CA ARG A 105 -10.20 -17.40 -11.52
C ARG A 105 -10.33 -15.95 -11.08
N ILE A 106 -10.42 -15.73 -9.78
CA ILE A 106 -10.44 -14.40 -9.18
C ILE A 106 -9.17 -14.23 -8.37
N HIS A 107 -8.31 -13.32 -8.83
CA HIS A 107 -7.07 -12.97 -8.17
C HIS A 107 -7.31 -11.76 -7.26
N LYS A 108 -6.93 -11.89 -5.99
CA LYS A 108 -7.03 -10.83 -4.99
C LYS A 108 -5.63 -10.43 -4.51
N ARG A 109 -5.40 -9.13 -4.40
CA ARG A 109 -4.19 -8.54 -3.80
C ARG A 109 -4.63 -7.48 -2.78
N VAL A 110 -3.85 -7.34 -1.72
CA VAL A 110 -4.12 -6.35 -0.68
C VAL A 110 -2.84 -5.56 -0.43
N ILE A 111 -2.95 -4.25 -0.37
CA ILE A 111 -1.86 -3.32 -0.07
C ILE A 111 -2.28 -2.56 1.19
N ASP A 112 -1.44 -2.57 2.21
CA ASP A 112 -1.68 -1.79 3.43
C ASP A 112 -0.79 -0.54 3.40
N LEU A 113 -1.39 0.61 3.69
CA LEU A 113 -0.77 1.92 3.72
C LEU A 113 -1.01 2.58 5.08
N HIS A 114 -0.03 3.35 5.54
CA HIS A 114 -0.15 4.19 6.73
C HIS A 114 0.07 5.65 6.33
N SER A 115 -1.02 6.37 6.12
CA SER A 115 -1.00 7.74 5.60
C SER A 115 -2.31 8.47 5.92
N PRO A 116 -2.31 9.81 5.92
CA PRO A 116 -3.57 10.56 5.92
C PRO A 116 -4.36 10.28 4.63
N SER A 117 -5.68 10.32 4.71
CA SER A 117 -6.59 9.97 3.61
C SER A 117 -6.42 10.87 2.38
N GLU A 118 -6.05 12.14 2.57
CA GLU A 118 -5.96 13.13 1.49
C GLU A 118 -4.88 12.78 0.45
N ILE A 119 -3.74 12.27 0.92
CA ILE A 119 -2.63 11.86 0.06
C ILE A 119 -3.03 10.62 -0.76
N VAL A 120 -3.78 9.69 -0.17
CA VAL A 120 -4.26 8.50 -0.89
C VAL A 120 -5.24 8.88 -1.99
N LYS A 121 -6.12 9.86 -1.75
CA LYS A 121 -7.01 10.38 -2.80
C LYS A 121 -6.22 10.89 -4.01
N GLN A 122 -5.11 11.59 -3.80
CA GLN A 122 -4.26 12.12 -4.88
C GLN A 122 -3.57 11.03 -5.71
N ILE A 123 -3.06 9.96 -5.07
CA ILE A 123 -2.46 8.82 -5.79
C ILE A 123 -3.51 8.16 -6.68
N VAL A 124 -4.71 8.02 -6.14
CA VAL A 124 -5.80 7.27 -6.76
C VAL A 124 -6.49 8.11 -7.84
N SER A 125 -6.60 9.44 -7.67
CA SER A 125 -7.21 10.35 -8.64
C SER A 125 -6.43 10.51 -9.95
N PHE A 126 -5.14 10.18 -9.97
CA PHE A 126 -4.36 10.14 -11.21
C PHE A 126 -4.91 9.11 -12.21
N TYR A 127 -5.69 8.14 -11.75
CA TYR A 127 -6.34 7.12 -12.56
C TYR A 127 -7.84 7.39 -12.67
N ASP A 128 -8.23 8.37 -13.49
CA ASP A 128 -9.61 8.76 -13.86
C ASP A 128 -10.74 8.18 -12.98
N VAL A 129 -11.02 8.86 -11.86
CA VAL A 129 -11.94 8.42 -10.81
C VAL A 129 -13.18 9.30 -10.77
N LYS A 130 -14.37 8.70 -10.89
CA LYS A 130 -15.61 9.36 -10.43
C LYS A 130 -15.68 9.25 -8.90
N PHE A 131 -15.24 10.29 -8.21
CA PHE A 131 -15.46 10.46 -6.77
C PHE A 131 -16.95 10.73 -6.52
N TYR A 132 -17.71 9.71 -6.12
CA TYR A 132 -19.02 9.96 -5.51
C TYR A 132 -18.79 10.29 -4.05
N PHE A 133 -18.92 11.59 -3.75
CA PHE A 133 -18.69 12.20 -2.45
C PHE A 133 -19.93 12.02 -1.57
N ILE A 134 -20.20 10.81 -1.08
CA ILE A 134 -21.24 10.60 -0.05
C ILE A 134 -20.76 9.53 0.94
N ASP A 135 -20.54 9.99 2.17
CA ASP A 135 -20.40 9.26 3.42
C ASP A 135 -19.28 8.22 3.59
N PHE A 136 -18.96 8.05 4.87
CA PHE A 136 -17.95 7.29 5.60
C PHE A 136 -17.70 5.83 5.17
N ARG A 137 -18.31 5.36 4.08
CA ARG A 137 -18.14 4.04 3.48
C ARG A 137 -17.85 4.17 1.99
N LEU A 138 -16.75 4.85 1.65
CA LEU A 138 -16.32 5.05 0.27
C LEU A 138 -15.89 3.73 -0.37
N ARG A 139 -16.85 3.02 -0.97
CA ARG A 139 -16.56 1.93 -1.90
C ARG A 139 -16.37 2.53 -3.30
N THR A 140 -15.26 3.24 -3.50
CA THR A 140 -14.92 3.77 -4.82
C THR A 140 -14.38 2.63 -5.69
N SER A 141 -15.17 2.18 -6.67
CA SER A 141 -14.72 1.23 -7.69
C SER A 141 -14.09 1.99 -8.85
N ILE A 142 -12.81 1.72 -9.14
CA ILE A 142 -12.04 2.41 -10.19
C ILE A 142 -11.64 1.41 -11.27
N SER A 143 -11.84 1.76 -12.53
CA SER A 143 -11.42 0.97 -13.70
C SER A 143 -10.13 1.53 -14.31
N ILE A 144 -8.99 1.23 -13.68
CA ILE A 144 -7.65 1.70 -14.12
C ILE A 144 -7.17 0.91 -15.36
N GLU A 145 -7.57 -0.34 -15.46
CA GLU A 145 -7.48 -1.19 -16.65
C GLU A 145 -8.79 -1.98 -16.77
N PRO A 146 -9.21 -2.39 -18.00
CA PRO A 146 -10.46 -3.11 -18.19
C PRO A 146 -10.46 -4.41 -17.36
N GLY A 147 -11.32 -4.46 -16.35
CA GLY A 147 -11.52 -5.63 -15.50
C GLY A 147 -10.61 -5.73 -14.26
N VAL A 148 -9.97 -4.64 -13.84
CA VAL A 148 -9.40 -4.53 -12.49
C VAL A 148 -10.30 -3.65 -11.64
N GLU A 149 -10.78 -4.19 -10.52
CA GLU A 149 -11.56 -3.48 -9.51
C GLU A 149 -10.66 -3.14 -8.33
N VAL A 150 -10.73 -1.89 -7.89
CA VAL A 150 -10.00 -1.37 -6.73
C VAL A 150 -11.02 -0.99 -5.67
N GLU A 151 -10.82 -1.43 -4.44
CA GLU A 151 -11.60 -1.03 -3.26
C GLU A 151 -10.65 -0.42 -2.22
N VAL A 152 -10.94 0.79 -1.73
CA VAL A 152 -10.19 1.43 -0.64
C VAL A 152 -11.00 1.32 0.64
N THR A 153 -10.38 0.86 1.71
CA THR A 153 -11.00 0.75 3.04
C THR A 153 -10.15 1.50 4.06
N ILE A 154 -10.78 2.37 4.84
CA ILE A 154 -10.14 3.09 5.96
C ILE A 154 -10.52 2.33 7.23
N ALA A 155 -9.54 1.91 8.01
CA ALA A 155 -9.77 1.41 9.36
C ALA A 155 -9.55 2.59 10.31
N ASP A 156 -10.63 3.06 10.94
CA ASP A 156 -10.55 3.98 12.07
C ASP A 156 -10.21 3.17 13.32
N ASN A 157 -9.21 3.63 14.07
CA ASN A 157 -8.80 3.01 15.34
C ASN A 157 -9.83 3.30 16.43
#